data_AF-V4BZP1-F1
#
_entry.id   AF-V4BZP1-F1
#
_cell.length_a   1.000
_cell.length_b   1.000
_cell.length_c   1.000
_cell.angle_alpha   90.00
_cell.angle_beta   90.00
_cell.angle_gamma   90.00
#
_symmetry.space_group_name_H-M   'P 1'
#
loop_
_entity.id
_entity.type
_entity.pdbx_description
1 polymer ?
#
loop_
_entity_poly.entity_id
_entity_poly.type
_entity_poly.pdbx_seq_one_letter_code
_entity_poly.pdbx_strand_id
1 'polypeptide(L)'
;MESSKTNTIATLLDQYRVTEFCLKRAWDQVILLQNRLFDLKIRYDRAKSNGQRAYQYSYKQRQTIIEKTLRMYATYTEFKADNLFQLQIWLMMLGYNFEAEDEYEEGDEDEEFDDMVEQEYMFVEDDYYIDDDELVASL
;
A
#
# COMPACT_ATOMS: atom_id res chain seq x y z
N MET A 1 -21.67 30.38 -3.35
CA MET A 1 -21.62 29.13 -4.17
C MET A 1 -20.18 28.78 -4.56
N GLU A 2 -19.36 29.73 -5.01
CA GLU A 2 -17.94 29.50 -5.35
C GLU A 2 -17.08 29.00 -4.17
N SER A 3 -17.33 29.47 -2.95
CA SER A 3 -16.65 28.98 -1.74
C SER A 3 -16.92 27.49 -1.44
N SER A 4 -18.11 26.97 -1.77
CA SER A 4 -18.39 25.53 -1.57
C SER A 4 -17.66 24.67 -2.59
N LYS A 5 -17.57 25.14 -3.84
CA LYS A 5 -16.89 24.44 -4.92
C LYS A 5 -15.38 24.36 -4.69
N THR A 6 -14.78 25.46 -4.26
CA THR A 6 -13.35 25.53 -3.92
C THR A 6 -12.99 24.61 -2.75
N ASN A 7 -13.82 24.58 -1.70
CA ASN A 7 -13.63 23.63 -0.59
C ASN A 7 -13.72 22.17 -1.05
N THR A 8 -14.67 21.82 -1.93
CA THR A 8 -14.78 20.45 -2.47
C THR A 8 -13.57 20.07 -3.33
N ILE A 9 -13.06 20.99 -4.15
CA ILE A 9 -11.85 20.75 -4.95
C ILE A 9 -10.66 20.50 -4.02
N ALA A 10 -10.44 21.34 -3.00
CA ALA A 10 -9.36 21.15 -2.03
C ALA A 10 -9.42 19.77 -1.37
N THR A 11 -10.59 19.35 -0.88
CA THR A 11 -10.74 18.02 -0.26
C THR A 11 -10.46 16.87 -1.23
N LEU A 12 -10.83 17.02 -2.51
CA LEU A 12 -10.58 15.99 -3.52
C LEU A 12 -9.10 15.95 -3.94
N LEU A 13 -8.40 17.10 -3.89
CA LEU A 13 -6.95 17.17 -4.13
C LEU A 13 -6.18 16.50 -3.00
N ASP A 14 -6.54 16.75 -1.74
CA ASP A 14 -5.91 16.08 -0.61
C ASP A 14 -6.07 14.55 -0.74
N GLN A 15 -7.28 14.09 -1.06
CA GLN A 15 -7.55 12.68 -1.31
C GLN A 15 -6.75 12.14 -2.51
N TYR A 16 -6.60 12.92 -3.57
CA TYR A 16 -5.81 12.56 -4.75
C TYR A 16 -4.34 12.36 -4.38
N ARG A 17 -3.73 13.34 -3.69
CA ARG A 17 -2.34 13.32 -3.25
C ARG A 17 -2.06 12.13 -2.32
N VAL A 18 -2.93 11.89 -1.32
CA VAL A 18 -2.82 10.72 -0.43
C VAL A 18 -2.95 9.41 -1.20
N THR A 19 -3.91 9.32 -2.11
CA THR A 19 -4.11 8.11 -2.91
C THR A 19 -2.91 7.82 -3.82
N GLU A 20 -2.34 8.86 -4.42
CA GLU A 20 -1.14 8.78 -5.26
C GLU A 20 0.07 8.29 -4.46
N PHE A 21 0.31 8.90 -3.29
CA PHE A 21 1.39 8.50 -2.39
C PHE A 21 1.26 7.04 -1.96
N CYS A 22 0.09 6.64 -1.48
CA CYS A 22 -0.18 5.25 -1.08
C CYS A 22 0.01 4.28 -2.25
N LEU A 23 -0.40 4.68 -3.47
CA LEU A 23 -0.19 3.88 -4.68
C LEU A 23 1.31 3.72 -4.97
N LYS A 24 2.09 4.81 -4.99
CA LYS A 24 3.54 4.79 -5.21
C LYS A 24 4.23 3.84 -4.21
N ARG A 25 3.96 3.99 -2.90
CA ARG A 25 4.54 3.12 -1.88
C ARG A 25 4.13 1.65 -2.04
N ALA A 26 2.88 1.38 -2.41
CA ALA A 26 2.43 0.02 -2.64
C ALA A 26 3.14 -0.63 -3.84
N TRP A 27 3.38 0.13 -4.91
CA TRP A 27 4.19 -0.32 -6.05
C TRP A 27 5.64 -0.65 -5.64
N ASP A 28 6.26 0.18 -4.80
CA ASP A 28 7.60 -0.11 -4.26
C ASP A 28 7.63 -1.41 -3.45
N GLN A 29 6.60 -1.66 -2.64
CA GLN A 29 6.48 -2.93 -1.90
C GLN A 29 6.33 -4.13 -2.84
N VAL A 30 5.57 -4.01 -3.93
CA VAL A 30 5.46 -5.06 -4.96
C VAL A 30 6.83 -5.39 -5.53
N ILE A 31 7.61 -4.38 -5.93
CA ILE A 31 8.96 -4.57 -6.50
C ILE A 31 9.89 -5.23 -5.46
N LEU A 32 9.90 -4.73 -4.22
CA LEU A 32 10.71 -5.28 -3.13
C LEU A 32 10.39 -6.76 -2.87
N LEU A 33 9.10 -7.11 -2.80
CA LEU A 33 8.64 -8.47 -2.52
C LEU A 33 8.97 -9.42 -3.68
N GLN A 34 8.85 -8.97 -4.92
CA GLN A 34 9.27 -9.74 -6.10
C GLN A 34 10.77 -10.07 -6.06
N ASN A 35 11.61 -9.08 -5.75
CA ASN A 35 13.05 -9.28 -5.59
C ASN A 35 13.37 -10.28 -4.46
N ARG A 36 12.72 -10.13 -3.30
CA ARG A 36 12.89 -11.08 -2.18
C ARG A 36 12.44 -12.49 -2.53
N LEU A 37 11.35 -12.63 -3.30
CA LEU A 37 10.86 -13.93 -3.74
C LEU A 37 11.84 -14.62 -4.68
N PHE A 38 12.45 -13.85 -5.60
CA PHE A 38 13.51 -14.35 -6.49
C PHE A 38 14.72 -14.87 -5.70
N ASP A 39 15.22 -14.10 -4.75
CA ASP A 39 16.34 -14.51 -3.89
C ASP A 39 16.04 -15.79 -3.09
N LEU A 40 14.81 -15.90 -2.56
CA LEU A 40 14.37 -17.08 -1.84
C LEU A 40 14.30 -18.32 -2.74
N LYS A 41 13.90 -18.17 -4.01
CA LYS A 41 13.92 -19.27 -4.99
C LYS A 41 15.35 -19.78 -5.20
N ILE A 42 16.33 -18.89 -5.39
CA ILE A 42 17.74 -19.27 -5.53
C ILE A 42 18.23 -20.02 -4.29
N ARG A 43 17.93 -19.52 -3.08
CA ARG A 43 18.34 -20.16 -1.82
C ARG A 43 17.66 -21.51 -1.61
N TYR A 44 16.39 -21.63 -1.98
CA TYR A 44 15.64 -22.88 -1.95
C TYR A 44 16.28 -23.92 -2.88
N ASP A 45 16.58 -23.55 -4.12
CA ASP A 45 17.19 -24.46 -5.10
C ASP A 45 18.56 -24.95 -4.64
N ARG A 46 19.37 -24.07 -4.03
CA ARG A 46 20.64 -24.45 -3.41
C ARG A 46 20.46 -25.40 -2.22
N ALA A 47 19.48 -25.17 -1.36
CA ALA A 47 19.18 -26.09 -0.26
C ALA A 47 18.66 -27.45 -0.76
N LYS A 48 17.95 -27.45 -1.89
CA LYS A 48 17.46 -28.66 -2.56
C LYS A 48 18.61 -29.47 -3.14
N SER A 49 19.52 -28.84 -3.89
CA SER A 49 20.71 -29.52 -4.45
C SER A 49 21.63 -30.07 -3.34
N ASN A 50 21.74 -29.36 -2.22
CA ASN A 50 22.55 -29.78 -1.08
C ASN A 50 21.86 -30.79 -0.13
N GLY A 51 20.63 -31.24 -0.43
CA GLY A 51 19.89 -32.20 0.40
C GLY A 51 19.44 -31.67 1.78
N GLN A 52 19.46 -30.36 1.97
CA GLN A 52 19.20 -29.71 3.26
C GLN A 52 17.70 -29.51 3.52
N ARG A 53 17.01 -30.57 3.95
CA ARG A 53 15.54 -30.61 4.09
C ARG A 53 14.95 -29.55 5.03
N ALA A 54 15.59 -29.27 6.16
CA ALA A 54 15.11 -28.25 7.11
C ALA A 54 15.09 -26.84 6.47
N TYR A 55 16.16 -26.49 5.76
CA TYR A 55 16.23 -25.22 5.02
C TYR A 55 15.22 -25.16 3.88
N GLN A 56 15.02 -26.26 3.13
CA GLN A 56 14.00 -26.32 2.08
C GLN A 56 12.60 -26.01 2.62
N TYR A 57 12.23 -26.62 3.75
CA TYR A 57 10.93 -26.39 4.38
C TYR A 57 10.78 -24.93 4.82
N SER A 58 11.79 -24.38 5.49
CA SER A 58 11.79 -22.98 5.93
C SER A 58 11.67 -22.00 4.76
N TYR A 59 12.45 -22.19 3.69
CA TYR A 59 12.36 -21.34 2.50
C TYR A 59 11.01 -21.45 1.81
N LYS A 60 10.41 -22.64 1.73
CA LYS A 60 9.08 -22.82 1.15
C LYS A 60 8.00 -22.09 1.96
N GLN A 61 8.06 -22.12 3.29
CA GLN A 61 7.14 -21.35 4.13
C GLN A 61 7.28 -19.84 3.87
N ARG A 62 8.52 -19.32 3.84
CA ARG A 62 8.78 -17.90 3.58
C ARG A 62 8.33 -17.48 2.18
N GLN A 63 8.52 -18.32 1.16
CA GLN A 63 8.00 -18.09 -0.19
C GLN A 63 6.48 -17.95 -0.16
N THR A 64 5.75 -18.86 0.48
CA THR A 64 4.28 -18.79 0.58
C THR A 64 3.81 -17.51 1.23
N ILE A 65 4.48 -17.05 2.29
CA ILE A 65 4.12 -15.78 2.97
C ILE A 65 4.32 -14.61 2.00
N ILE A 66 5.49 -14.51 1.37
CA ILE A 66 5.80 -13.41 0.44
C ILE A 66 4.87 -13.43 -0.77
N GLU A 67 4.52 -14.60 -1.32
CA GLU A 67 3.57 -14.71 -2.43
C GLU A 67 2.18 -14.22 -2.05
N LYS A 68 1.71 -14.53 -0.84
CA LYS A 68 0.42 -14.02 -0.34
C LYS A 68 0.45 -12.52 -0.14
N THR A 69 1.50 -11.99 0.49
CA THR A 69 1.67 -10.55 0.70
C THR A 69 1.80 -9.80 -0.63
N LEU A 70 2.52 -10.36 -1.60
CA LEU A 70 2.64 -9.79 -2.94
C LEU A 70 1.28 -9.70 -3.65
N ARG A 71 0.45 -10.74 -3.54
CA ARG A 71 -0.93 -10.70 -4.09
C ARG A 71 -1.78 -9.63 -3.41
N MET A 72 -1.65 -9.49 -2.09
CA MET A 72 -2.37 -8.45 -1.33
C MET A 72 -1.99 -7.05 -1.82
N TYR A 73 -0.69 -6.75 -1.96
CA TYR A 73 -0.24 -5.47 -2.49
C TYR A 73 -0.65 -5.27 -3.95
N ALA A 74 -0.60 -6.31 -4.80
CA ALA A 74 -1.04 -6.20 -6.19
C ALA A 74 -2.53 -5.81 -6.28
N THR A 75 -3.40 -6.47 -5.51
CA THR A 75 -4.81 -6.09 -5.43
C THR A 75 -5.01 -4.68 -4.87
N TYR A 76 -4.24 -4.29 -3.86
CA TYR A 76 -4.29 -2.94 -3.31
C TYR A 76 -3.84 -1.87 -4.31
N THR A 77 -2.80 -2.14 -5.11
CA THR A 77 -2.35 -1.22 -6.17
C THR A 77 -3.40 -1.06 -7.27
N GLU A 78 -4.08 -2.14 -7.67
CA GLU A 78 -5.19 -2.07 -8.63
C GLU A 78 -6.32 -1.19 -8.07
N PHE A 79 -6.72 -1.43 -6.83
CA PHE A 79 -7.77 -0.65 -6.16
C PHE A 79 -7.43 0.84 -6.03
N LYS A 80 -6.20 1.17 -5.59
CA LYS A 80 -5.77 2.57 -5.45
C LYS A 80 -5.59 3.25 -6.81
N ALA A 81 -5.15 2.54 -7.84
CA ALA A 81 -5.06 3.07 -9.21
C ALA A 81 -6.44 3.43 -9.77
N ASP A 82 -7.43 2.55 -9.58
CA ASP A 82 -8.82 2.83 -9.96
C ASP A 82 -9.37 4.05 -9.20
N ASN A 83 -9.10 4.14 -7.90
CA ASN A 83 -9.53 5.28 -7.08
C ASN A 83 -8.88 6.60 -7.55
N LEU A 84 -7.57 6.59 -7.79
CA LEU A 84 -6.83 7.75 -8.28
C LEU A 84 -7.40 8.25 -9.61
N PHE A 85 -7.73 7.32 -10.51
CA PHE A 85 -8.38 7.63 -11.79
C PHE A 85 -9.76 8.27 -11.60
N GLN A 86 -10.59 7.78 -10.66
CA GLN A 86 -11.89 8.39 -10.37
C GLN A 86 -11.75 9.80 -9.79
N LEU A 87 -10.81 10.02 -8.86
CA LEU A 87 -10.52 11.33 -8.29
C LEU A 87 -10.08 12.32 -9.38
N GLN A 88 -9.22 11.88 -10.30
CA GLN A 88 -8.80 12.69 -11.45
C GLN A 88 -9.98 13.11 -12.32
N ILE A 89 -10.91 12.20 -12.60
CA ILE A 89 -12.14 12.51 -13.35
C ILE A 89 -12.99 13.54 -12.62
N TRP A 90 -13.23 13.38 -11.31
CA TRP A 90 -14.05 14.32 -10.54
C TRP A 90 -13.44 15.71 -10.47
N LEU A 91 -12.13 15.80 -10.25
CA LEU A 91 -11.39 17.05 -10.29
C LEU A 91 -11.54 17.74 -11.65
N MET A 92 -11.36 17.00 -12.75
CA MET A 92 -11.55 17.53 -14.11
C MET A 92 -12.99 18.02 -14.35
N MET A 93 -14.00 17.28 -13.90
CA MET A 93 -15.41 17.67 -14.01
C MET A 93 -15.73 18.95 -13.23
N LEU A 94 -15.04 19.19 -12.11
CA LEU A 94 -15.14 20.43 -11.34
C LEU A 94 -14.34 21.59 -11.97
N GLY A 95 -13.62 21.35 -13.06
CA GLY A 95 -12.83 22.35 -13.78
C GLY A 95 -11.45 22.58 -13.17
N TYR A 96 -10.93 21.60 -12.42
CA TYR A 96 -9.55 21.59 -11.97
C TYR A 96 -8.60 21.38 -13.16
N ASN A 97 -7.51 22.13 -13.20
CA ASN A 97 -6.51 22.03 -14.26
C ASN A 97 -5.17 21.54 -13.70
N PHE A 98 -4.85 20.26 -13.93
CA PHE A 98 -3.60 19.64 -13.50
C PHE A 98 -2.36 20.31 -14.13
N GLU A 99 -2.46 20.75 -15.40
CA GLU A 99 -1.32 21.37 -16.11
C GLU A 99 -0.87 22.72 -15.52
N ALA A 100 -1.69 23.34 -14.67
CA ALA A 100 -1.38 24.62 -14.03
C ALA A 100 -0.71 24.45 -12.65
N GLU A 101 -0.67 23.23 -12.10
CA GLU A 101 -0.14 22.95 -10.76
C GLU A 101 1.31 22.42 -10.79
N ASP A 102 1.73 21.78 -11.89
CA ASP A 102 3.09 21.23 -12.09
C ASP A 102 4.23 22.28 -12.03
N GLU A 103 3.92 23.58 -11.90
CA GLU A 103 4.91 24.66 -11.77
C GLU A 103 5.46 24.85 -10.34
N TYR A 104 4.87 24.22 -9.31
CA TYR A 104 5.28 24.39 -7.91
C TYR A 104 5.12 23.09 -7.11
N GLU A 105 6.17 22.26 -7.00
CA GLU A 105 6.51 21.46 -5.80
C GLU A 105 7.58 20.40 -6.14
N GLU A 106 8.85 20.73 -5.86
CA GLU A 106 9.90 19.74 -5.59
C GLU A 106 10.27 19.96 -4.11
N GLY A 107 9.35 19.59 -3.22
CA GLY A 107 9.54 19.61 -1.76
C GLY A 107 9.78 18.19 -1.26
N ASP A 108 10.56 18.01 -0.19
CA ASP A 108 10.87 16.71 0.40
C ASP A 108 9.56 15.98 0.83
N GLU A 109 9.01 15.14 -0.06
CA GLU A 109 7.71 14.43 0.05
C GLU A 109 7.58 13.52 1.28
N ASP A 110 8.68 13.27 2.01
CA ASP A 110 8.75 12.24 3.04
C ASP A 110 8.29 12.70 4.44
N GLU A 111 8.36 14.00 4.79
CA GLU A 111 7.96 14.51 6.13
C GLU A 111 6.47 14.91 6.22
N GLU A 112 5.85 15.36 5.13
CA GLU A 112 4.46 15.86 5.16
C GLU A 112 3.40 14.74 5.12
N PHE A 113 3.77 13.55 4.62
CA PHE A 113 2.83 12.45 4.44
C PHE A 113 2.70 11.50 5.63
N ASP A 114 3.68 11.45 6.56
CA ASP A 114 3.57 10.62 7.78
C ASP A 114 2.34 11.04 8.62
N ASP A 115 2.04 12.35 8.70
CA ASP A 115 0.88 12.90 9.39
C ASP A 115 -0.47 12.63 8.66
N MET A 116 -0.45 12.43 7.32
CA MET A 116 -1.65 12.12 6.54
C MET A 116 -2.04 10.64 6.59
N VAL A 117 -1.04 9.76 6.66
CA VAL A 117 -1.25 8.31 6.74
C VAL A 117 -1.87 7.92 8.07
N GLU A 118 -1.55 8.60 9.17
CA GLU A 118 -2.21 8.37 10.48
C GLU A 118 -3.75 8.52 10.40
N GLN A 119 -4.28 9.37 9.52
CA GLN A 119 -5.73 9.54 9.36
C GLN A 119 -6.42 8.39 8.61
N GLU A 120 -5.75 7.70 7.67
CA GLU A 120 -6.30 6.51 7.01
C GLU A 120 -6.35 5.32 8.00
N TYR A 121 -5.41 5.25 8.94
CA TYR A 121 -5.37 4.23 9.99
C TYR A 121 -6.33 4.49 11.17
N MET A 122 -6.79 5.72 11.39
CA MET A 122 -7.78 6.04 12.45
C MET A 122 -9.22 5.56 12.16
N PHE A 123 -9.51 5.08 10.94
CA PHE A 123 -10.84 4.50 10.62
C PHE A 123 -10.93 2.97 10.84
N VAL A 124 -9.92 2.36 11.47
CA VAL A 124 -9.98 0.95 11.93
C VAL A 124 -9.88 0.87 13.46
N GLU A 125 -10.60 1.75 14.17
CA GLU A 125 -10.98 1.51 15.56
C GLU A 125 -12.42 0.98 15.57
N ASP A 126 -12.58 -0.33 15.39
CA ASP A 126 -13.75 -1.06 15.88
C ASP A 126 -13.34 -2.52 16.15
N ASP A 127 -13.06 -2.77 17.43
CA ASP A 127 -13.43 -3.96 18.21
C ASP A 127 -12.87 -5.35 17.84
N TYR A 128 -11.55 -5.52 17.85
CA TYR A 128 -10.95 -6.83 18.16
C TYR A 128 -9.81 -6.71 19.17
N TYR A 129 -10.15 -6.36 20.42
CA TYR A 129 -9.40 -6.88 21.56
C TYR A 129 -9.71 -8.38 21.65
N ILE A 130 -8.83 -9.20 21.09
CA ILE A 130 -8.76 -10.61 21.47
C ILE A 130 -8.01 -10.62 22.79
N ASP A 131 -8.72 -10.85 23.90
CA ASP A 131 -8.10 -11.17 25.17
C ASP A 131 -7.24 -12.42 24.99
N ASP A 132 -5.92 -12.26 25.09
CA ASP A 132 -4.93 -13.34 24.96
C ASP A 132 -5.14 -14.49 25.98
N ASP A 133 -6.01 -14.29 26.98
CA ASP A 133 -6.33 -15.28 28.01
C ASP A 133 -7.33 -16.37 27.55
N GLU A 134 -8.09 -16.18 26.47
CA GLU A 134 -9.10 -17.18 26.04
C GLU A 134 -8.53 -18.28 25.11
N LEU A 135 -7.32 -18.10 24.57
CA LEU A 135 -6.67 -19.06 23.67
C LEU A 135 -6.02 -20.26 24.41
N VAL A 136 -5.89 -20.18 25.74
CA VAL A 136 -5.26 -21.25 26.55
C VAL A 136 -6.29 -22.27 27.07
N ALA A 137 -7.59 -21.98 27.02
CA ALA A 137 -8.63 -22.88 27.53
C ALA A 137 -9.10 -23.95 26.51
N SER A 138 -8.55 -23.97 25.30
CA SER A 138 -8.96 -24.89 24.22
C SER A 138 -7.84 -25.75 23.62
N LEU A 139 -6.69 -25.86 24.31
CA LEU A 139 -5.65 -26.87 24.08
C LEU A 139 -5.55 -27.83 25.27
#